data_AF-A0A8A4TLR7-F1
#
_entry.id   AF-A0A8A4TLR7-F1
#
_cell.length_a   1.000
_cell.length_b   1.000
_cell.length_c   1.000
_cell.angle_alpha   90.00
_cell.angle_beta   90.00
_cell.angle_gamma   90.00
#
_symmetry.space_group_name_H-M   'P 1'
#
loop_
_entity.id
_entity.type
_entity.pdbx_description
1 polymer ?
#
loop_
_entity_poly.entity_id
_entity_poly.type
_entity_poly.pdbx_seq_one_letter_code
_entity_poly.pdbx_strand_id
1 'polypeptide(L)'
;MTVRRNTRTWVRIILILGLALSAGASLAGDKYQCPPCGCAKDAILFDMAGNCPDCSMPLVKASVLKEQKQQQKNMAVLIFDGMETLDMTGPWEVFHHQPELNLFTVSHDGKPITSMGLKIAADYSLANCPPSSYLLIPGGGVNAMLRNKTVIEWVKTRAEAAEMVFSVCNGAFILAETGLLDGKSATTFHSLLDDLERDYPKVKVHFDRRWVDNGKYITSAGIASGLDMSFYAVQKLFGKDRAEGTAGHIEYYWNQDPKVTIHARSLLPDMDFPEGTDFEATTDTGDAGHWRIEGILTLPKTHEELRAHLGAQMVKNQWKPTKGKPNQAEHWQFEDRAGQSWQGRIQAEPVGRHRFKVSLEIQPKSR
;
A
#
# COMPACT_ATOMS: atom_id res chain seq x y z
N MET A 1 -9.90 -32.76 -17.53
CA MET A 1 -8.65 -32.05 -17.86
C MET A 1 -7.69 -32.22 -16.70
N THR A 2 -6.76 -33.16 -16.84
CA THR A 2 -5.77 -33.48 -15.80
C THR A 2 -4.51 -32.69 -16.13
N VAL A 3 -4.15 -31.70 -15.31
CA VAL A 3 -2.92 -30.93 -15.49
C VAL A 3 -1.74 -31.90 -15.32
N ARG A 4 -1.14 -32.32 -16.44
CA ARG A 4 0.15 -33.02 -16.44
C ARG A 4 1.20 -32.03 -15.95
N ARG A 5 1.73 -32.24 -14.74
CA ARG A 5 2.93 -31.56 -14.24
C ARG A 5 4.08 -31.89 -15.20
N ASN A 6 4.40 -30.94 -16.06
CA ASN A 6 5.57 -31.04 -16.94
C ASN A 6 6.81 -30.82 -16.05
N THR A 7 7.52 -31.92 -15.82
CA THR A 7 8.82 -31.92 -15.16
C THR A 7 9.86 -31.39 -16.13
N ARG A 8 10.79 -30.56 -15.63
CA ARG A 8 12.09 -30.13 -16.22
C ARG A 8 12.14 -28.74 -16.86
N THR A 9 12.52 -27.77 -16.03
CA THR A 9 13.66 -26.86 -16.33
C THR A 9 14.23 -26.36 -14.99
N TRP A 10 15.09 -27.15 -14.35
CA TRP A 10 15.82 -26.73 -13.17
C TRP A 10 17.09 -26.00 -13.60
N VAL A 11 17.22 -24.75 -13.16
CA VAL A 11 18.46 -23.98 -13.19
C VAL A 11 19.53 -24.77 -12.43
N ARG A 12 20.56 -25.23 -13.14
CA ARG A 12 21.75 -25.83 -12.53
C ARG A 12 22.58 -24.71 -11.90
N ILE A 13 22.43 -24.49 -10.59
CA ILE A 13 23.40 -23.72 -9.82
C ILE A 13 24.61 -24.64 -9.61
N ILE A 14 25.66 -24.47 -10.40
CA ILE A 14 26.96 -25.09 -10.15
C ILE A 14 27.64 -24.25 -9.06
N LEU A 15 27.53 -24.68 -7.80
CA LEU A 15 28.39 -24.21 -6.72
C LEU A 15 29.79 -24.82 -6.91
N ILE A 16 30.70 -24.06 -7.52
CA ILE A 16 32.14 -24.38 -7.48
C ILE A 16 32.65 -23.98 -6.10
N LEU A 17 32.59 -24.90 -5.14
CA LEU A 17 33.29 -24.76 -3.86
C LEU A 17 34.76 -25.13 -4.07
N GLY A 18 35.63 -24.13 -4.10
CA GLY A 18 37.06 -24.33 -4.00
C GLY A 18 37.43 -24.91 -2.63
N LEU A 19 37.97 -26.11 -2.61
CA LEU A 19 38.53 -26.76 -1.42
C LEU A 19 39.85 -26.09 -1.05
N ALA A 20 39.84 -25.24 -0.03
CA ALA A 20 41.03 -24.93 0.75
C ALA A 20 41.04 -25.85 1.98
N LEU A 21 41.95 -26.83 1.97
CA LEU A 21 42.22 -27.70 3.11
C LEU A 21 43.11 -26.95 4.11
N SER A 22 42.55 -26.55 5.25
CA SER A 22 43.31 -26.30 6.48
C SER A 22 42.84 -27.27 7.55
N ALA A 23 43.77 -28.11 8.02
CA ALA A 23 43.53 -29.11 9.04
C ALA A 23 43.47 -28.49 10.44
N GLY A 24 42.60 -29.04 11.29
CA GLY A 24 42.82 -29.07 12.74
C GLY A 24 41.82 -28.29 13.60
N ALA A 25 40.63 -28.85 13.82
CA ALA A 25 39.91 -28.74 15.09
C ALA A 25 38.96 -29.95 15.21
N SER A 26 38.89 -30.56 16.39
CA SER A 26 37.89 -31.59 16.71
C SER A 26 36.50 -30.97 16.56
N LEU A 27 35.71 -31.46 15.61
CA LEU A 27 34.38 -30.94 15.30
C LEU A 27 33.36 -32.04 15.56
N ALA A 28 32.35 -31.76 16.39
CA ALA A 28 31.08 -32.43 16.26
C ALA A 28 30.68 -32.38 14.78
N GLY A 29 30.37 -33.53 14.17
CA GLY A 29 30.12 -33.60 12.72
C GLY A 29 29.08 -32.57 12.28
N ASP A 30 29.34 -31.92 11.13
CA ASP A 30 28.45 -30.92 10.55
C ASP A 30 27.03 -31.47 10.47
N LYS A 31 26.05 -30.69 10.98
CA LYS A 31 24.63 -31.00 10.79
C LYS A 31 24.14 -30.38 9.49
N TYR A 32 23.24 -31.08 8.81
CA TYR A 32 22.64 -30.67 7.56
C TYR A 32 21.14 -30.52 7.73
N GLN A 33 20.51 -29.67 6.93
CA GLN A 33 19.08 -29.38 7.01
C GLN A 33 18.54 -29.16 5.60
N CYS A 34 17.30 -29.55 5.37
CA CYS A 34 16.62 -29.24 4.13
C CYS A 34 16.37 -27.72 4.06
N PRO A 35 16.76 -27.03 2.98
CA PRO A 35 16.38 -25.63 2.80
C PRO A 35 14.84 -25.49 2.80
N PRO A 36 14.28 -24.33 3.20
CA PRO A 36 12.84 -24.14 3.33
C PRO A 36 12.13 -24.46 2.01
N CYS A 37 11.38 -25.56 1.99
CA CYS A 37 10.72 -26.07 0.79
C CYS A 37 9.28 -26.52 1.06
N GLY A 38 8.79 -26.35 2.28
CA GLY A 38 7.47 -26.75 2.76
C GLY A 38 7.30 -28.24 3.02
N CYS A 39 8.38 -29.04 3.10
CA CYS A 39 8.26 -30.47 3.37
C CYS A 39 8.30 -30.76 4.88
N ALA A 40 7.92 -31.99 5.26
CA ALA A 40 7.93 -32.41 6.66
C ALA A 40 9.34 -32.44 7.30
N LYS A 41 10.41 -32.20 6.52
CA LYS A 41 11.81 -32.21 6.96
C LYS A 41 12.47 -30.82 7.01
N ASP A 42 11.72 -29.76 6.74
CA ASP A 42 12.24 -28.37 6.72
C ASP A 42 12.92 -27.94 8.03
N ALA A 43 12.63 -28.60 9.16
CA ALA A 43 13.20 -28.33 10.48
C ALA A 43 14.01 -29.50 11.07
N ILE A 44 14.29 -30.55 10.29
CA ILE A 44 15.01 -31.74 10.77
C ILE A 44 16.50 -31.62 10.43
N LEU A 45 17.34 -31.91 11.43
CA LEU A 45 18.78 -32.00 11.28
C LEU A 45 19.19 -33.41 10.88
N PHE A 46 20.06 -33.52 9.90
CA PHE A 46 20.67 -34.73 9.39
C PHE A 46 22.17 -34.73 9.72
N ASP A 47 22.71 -35.92 9.98
CA ASP A 47 24.12 -36.08 10.37
C ASP A 47 25.07 -36.15 9.17
N MET A 48 24.53 -36.23 7.96
CA MET A 48 25.30 -36.38 6.72
C MET A 48 24.74 -35.50 5.62
N ALA A 49 25.64 -35.08 4.72
CA ALA A 49 25.25 -34.47 3.45
C ALA A 49 24.47 -35.48 2.60
N GLY A 50 23.64 -34.98 1.69
CA GLY A 50 22.81 -35.80 0.82
C GLY A 50 21.61 -35.03 0.33
N ASN A 51 20.58 -35.74 -0.10
CA ASN A 51 19.31 -35.14 -0.49
C ASN A 51 18.26 -35.41 0.58
N CYS A 52 17.37 -34.44 0.79
CA CYS A 52 16.21 -34.61 1.66
C CYS A 52 15.37 -35.80 1.16
N PRO A 53 14.99 -36.75 2.02
CA PRO A 53 14.25 -37.95 1.60
C PRO A 53 12.83 -37.63 1.09
N ASP A 54 12.26 -36.48 1.47
CA ASP A 54 10.88 -36.12 1.15
C ASP A 54 10.80 -35.30 -0.15
N CYS A 55 11.65 -34.28 -0.31
CA CYS A 55 11.60 -33.37 -1.46
C CYS A 55 12.78 -33.55 -2.44
N SER A 56 13.75 -34.40 -2.11
CA SER A 56 14.98 -34.63 -2.88
C SER A 56 15.88 -33.40 -3.07
N MET A 57 15.61 -32.28 -2.38
CA MET A 57 16.48 -31.11 -2.38
C MET A 57 17.82 -31.44 -1.72
N PRO A 58 18.96 -30.94 -2.25
CA PRO A 58 20.24 -31.07 -1.57
C PRO A 58 20.17 -30.46 -0.17
N LEU A 59 20.59 -31.25 0.83
CA LEU A 59 20.69 -30.77 2.21
C LEU A 59 21.84 -29.76 2.31
N VAL A 60 21.59 -28.65 3.00
CA VAL A 60 22.55 -27.57 3.22
C VAL A 60 23.06 -27.67 4.65
N LYS A 61 24.32 -27.28 4.90
CA LYS A 61 24.84 -27.22 6.28
C LYS A 61 23.94 -26.32 7.13
N ALA A 62 23.51 -26.84 8.29
CA ALA A 62 22.65 -26.12 9.21
C ALA A 62 23.34 -24.86 9.76
N SER A 63 24.67 -24.86 9.88
CA SER A 63 25.46 -23.67 10.20
C SER A 63 25.31 -22.57 9.16
N VAL A 64 25.31 -22.91 7.86
CA VAL A 64 25.13 -21.95 6.76
C VAL A 64 23.72 -21.37 6.78
N LEU A 65 22.68 -22.21 6.95
CA LEU A 65 21.30 -21.71 7.07
C LEU A 65 21.13 -20.81 8.31
N LYS A 66 21.81 -21.15 9.41
CA LYS A 66 21.80 -20.36 10.64
C LYS A 66 22.53 -19.02 10.48
N GLU A 67 23.68 -19.00 9.82
CA GLU A 67 24.43 -17.80 9.49
C GLU A 67 23.62 -16.89 8.55
N GLN A 68 23.00 -17.45 7.51
CA GLN A 68 22.10 -16.71 6.61
C GLN A 68 20.94 -16.07 7.40
N LYS A 69 20.29 -16.84 8.29
CA LYS A 69 19.20 -16.33 9.13
C LYS A 69 19.68 -15.28 10.13
N GLN A 70 20.90 -15.36 10.63
CA GLN A 70 21.49 -14.35 11.51
C GLN A 70 21.86 -13.06 10.77
N GLN A 71 22.06 -13.12 9.46
CA GLN A 71 22.35 -11.96 8.61
C GLN A 71 21.08 -11.28 8.08
N GLN A 72 19.90 -11.88 8.25
CA GLN A 72 18.65 -11.28 7.83
C GLN A 72 18.29 -10.06 8.69
N LYS A 73 17.84 -9.01 8.02
CA LYS A 73 17.26 -7.83 8.66
C LYS A 73 15.76 -8.02 8.82
N ASN A 74 15.29 -7.71 10.02
CA ASN A 74 13.88 -7.80 10.38
C ASN A 74 13.10 -6.61 9.79
N MET A 75 11.95 -6.91 9.17
CA MET A 75 10.94 -5.94 8.77
C MET A 75 9.64 -6.19 9.53
N ALA A 76 9.27 -5.24 10.39
CA ALA A 76 7.99 -5.27 11.07
C ALA A 76 6.91 -4.68 10.15
N VAL A 77 5.78 -5.36 10.03
CA VAL A 77 4.62 -4.88 9.27
C VAL A 77 3.46 -4.66 10.23
N LEU A 78 3.07 -3.41 10.44
CA LEU A 78 1.92 -3.08 11.29
C LEU A 78 0.64 -3.57 10.60
N ILE A 79 -0.22 -4.28 11.33
CA ILE A 79 -1.53 -4.71 10.87
C ILE A 79 -2.61 -4.32 11.89
N PHE A 80 -3.78 -3.91 11.40
CA PHE A 80 -4.89 -3.46 12.23
C PHE A 80 -6.25 -3.71 11.54
N ASP A 81 -7.32 -3.77 12.33
CA ASP A 81 -8.67 -3.95 11.81
C ASP A 81 -9.05 -2.81 10.85
N GLY A 82 -9.61 -3.19 9.71
CA GLY A 82 -10.01 -2.25 8.67
C GLY A 82 -8.86 -1.65 7.86
N MET A 83 -7.61 -2.13 8.01
CA MET A 83 -6.53 -1.75 7.09
C MET A 83 -6.90 -2.09 5.63
N GLU A 84 -6.29 -1.41 4.67
CA GLU A 84 -6.41 -1.76 3.25
C GLU A 84 -5.55 -3.00 2.97
N THR A 85 -6.14 -4.07 2.41
CA THR A 85 -5.43 -5.37 2.29
C THR A 85 -4.19 -5.23 1.41
N LEU A 86 -4.33 -4.57 0.26
CA LEU A 86 -3.25 -4.48 -0.73
C LEU A 86 -2.13 -3.52 -0.31
N ASP A 87 -2.40 -2.57 0.58
CA ASP A 87 -1.37 -1.69 1.17
C ASP A 87 -0.33 -2.47 1.97
N MET A 88 -0.71 -3.63 2.52
CA MET A 88 0.19 -4.54 3.22
C MET A 88 0.68 -5.65 2.28
N THR A 89 -0.22 -6.34 1.57
CA THR A 89 0.14 -7.53 0.79
C THR A 89 0.96 -7.23 -0.46
N GLY A 90 0.78 -6.05 -1.07
CA GLY A 90 1.59 -5.63 -2.22
C GLY A 90 3.07 -5.49 -1.85
N PRO A 91 3.43 -4.60 -0.91
CA PRO A 91 4.80 -4.51 -0.43
C PRO A 91 5.31 -5.83 0.19
N TRP A 92 4.46 -6.57 0.91
CA TRP A 92 4.83 -7.88 1.46
C TRP A 92 5.32 -8.84 0.38
N GLU A 93 4.61 -8.97 -0.74
CA GLU A 93 5.01 -9.82 -1.86
C GLU A 93 6.43 -9.44 -2.33
N VAL A 94 6.69 -8.16 -2.59
CA VAL A 94 7.97 -7.69 -3.13
C VAL A 94 9.12 -7.85 -2.14
N PHE A 95 8.91 -7.52 -0.87
CA PHE A 95 9.95 -7.64 0.16
C PHE A 95 10.19 -9.09 0.58
N HIS A 96 9.18 -9.97 0.54
CA HIS A 96 9.32 -11.39 0.85
C HIS A 96 10.28 -12.12 -0.11
N HIS A 97 10.39 -11.66 -1.36
CA HIS A 97 11.36 -12.19 -2.33
C HIS A 97 12.82 -11.81 -2.05
N GLN A 98 13.10 -11.02 -1.01
CA GLN A 98 14.47 -10.64 -0.65
C GLN A 98 15.01 -11.57 0.45
N PRO A 99 15.95 -12.49 0.16
CA PRO A 99 16.54 -13.41 1.15
C PRO A 99 17.18 -12.74 2.36
N GLU A 100 17.57 -11.47 2.26
CA GLU A 100 18.14 -10.66 3.33
C GLU A 100 17.08 -10.10 4.30
N LEU A 101 15.79 -10.30 4.01
CA LEU A 101 14.69 -9.80 4.83
C LEU A 101 13.96 -10.94 5.54
N ASN A 102 13.62 -10.71 6.81
CA ASN A 102 12.68 -11.52 7.58
C ASN A 102 11.47 -10.64 7.93
N LEU A 103 10.32 -10.93 7.30
CA LEU A 103 9.09 -10.18 7.49
C LEU A 103 8.23 -10.84 8.56
N PHE A 104 7.58 -10.02 9.38
CA PHE A 104 6.57 -10.48 10.32
C PHE A 104 5.52 -9.41 10.56
N THR A 105 4.33 -9.86 10.94
CA THR A 105 3.16 -9.02 11.21
C THR A 105 3.06 -8.67 12.69
N VAL A 106 2.63 -7.43 12.97
CA VAL A 106 2.46 -6.92 14.33
C VAL A 106 1.09 -6.29 14.46
N SER A 107 0.24 -6.83 15.33
CA SER A 107 -1.04 -6.22 15.69
C SER A 107 -0.98 -5.61 17.09
N HIS A 108 -2.01 -4.84 17.47
CA HIS A 108 -2.05 -4.17 18.77
C HIS A 108 -1.79 -5.13 19.94
N ASP A 109 -2.50 -6.26 19.98
CA ASP A 109 -2.48 -7.23 21.08
C ASP A 109 -2.04 -8.64 20.63
N GLY A 110 -1.57 -8.80 19.40
CA GLY A 110 -1.14 -10.08 18.83
C GLY A 110 -2.29 -10.96 18.36
N LYS A 111 -3.54 -10.48 18.42
CA LYS A 111 -4.68 -11.20 17.85
C LYS A 111 -4.78 -11.00 16.33
N PRO A 112 -5.48 -11.90 15.62
CA PRO A 112 -5.81 -11.72 14.22
C PRO A 112 -6.67 -10.47 13.99
N ILE A 113 -6.49 -9.85 12.83
CA ILE A 113 -7.27 -8.69 12.37
C ILE A 113 -8.18 -9.09 11.22
N THR A 114 -9.18 -8.26 10.93
CA THR A 114 -10.03 -8.38 9.74
C THR A 114 -9.85 -7.17 8.82
N SER A 115 -9.49 -7.44 7.57
CA SER A 115 -9.35 -6.44 6.49
C SER A 115 -10.22 -6.87 5.32
N MET A 116 -11.24 -6.09 4.96
CA MET A 116 -12.15 -6.40 3.84
C MET A 116 -12.74 -7.83 3.87
N GLY A 117 -12.99 -8.38 5.06
CA GLY A 117 -13.47 -9.76 5.26
C GLY A 117 -12.38 -10.84 5.29
N LEU A 118 -11.14 -10.51 4.93
CA LEU A 118 -9.98 -11.39 5.08
C LEU A 118 -9.47 -11.35 6.53
N LYS A 119 -9.25 -12.53 7.12
CA LYS A 119 -8.64 -12.66 8.44
C LYS A 119 -7.15 -12.90 8.30
N ILE A 120 -6.34 -12.07 8.98
CA ILE A 120 -4.88 -12.14 8.94
C ILE A 120 -4.39 -12.35 10.37
N ALA A 121 -3.60 -13.41 10.58
CA ALA A 121 -2.98 -13.69 11.86
C ALA A 121 -1.82 -12.71 12.11
N ALA A 122 -1.59 -12.36 13.38
CA ALA A 122 -0.43 -11.59 13.79
C ALA A 122 0.66 -12.54 14.33
N ASP A 123 1.91 -12.30 13.97
CA ASP A 123 3.06 -13.02 14.53
C ASP A 123 3.39 -12.47 15.93
N TYR A 124 3.22 -11.16 16.12
CA TYR A 124 3.55 -10.46 17.35
C TYR A 124 2.48 -9.43 17.74
N SER A 125 2.45 -9.09 19.03
CA SER A 125 1.83 -7.88 19.56
C SER A 125 2.83 -6.72 19.59
N LEU A 126 2.35 -5.49 19.78
CA LEU A 126 3.24 -4.34 19.98
C LEU A 126 4.22 -4.56 21.14
N ALA A 127 3.77 -5.25 22.19
CA ALA A 127 4.52 -5.49 23.42
C ALA A 127 5.64 -6.53 23.28
N ASN A 128 5.48 -7.52 22.40
CA ASN A 128 6.47 -8.60 22.21
C ASN A 128 7.17 -8.58 20.83
N CYS A 129 6.90 -7.56 20.01
CA CYS A 129 7.56 -7.38 18.73
C CYS A 129 9.10 -7.30 18.89
N PRO A 130 9.87 -8.14 18.16
CA PRO A 130 11.33 -8.05 18.19
C PRO A 130 11.83 -6.75 17.54
N PRO A 131 13.10 -6.37 17.76
CA PRO A 131 13.73 -5.27 17.02
C PRO A 131 13.66 -5.50 15.50
N SER A 132 13.43 -4.43 14.75
CA SER A 132 13.38 -4.43 13.29
C SER A 132 14.23 -3.32 12.70
N SER A 133 14.94 -3.62 11.61
CA SER A 133 15.65 -2.61 10.81
C SER A 133 14.68 -1.82 9.93
N TYR A 134 13.51 -2.40 9.63
CA TYR A 134 12.51 -1.78 8.77
C TYR A 134 11.12 -1.83 9.39
N LEU A 135 10.28 -0.86 9.04
CA LEU A 135 8.88 -0.78 9.44
C LEU A 135 8.01 -0.44 8.24
N LEU A 136 6.92 -1.18 8.03
CA LEU A 136 5.90 -0.90 7.03
C LEU A 136 4.57 -0.55 7.73
N ILE A 137 3.97 0.58 7.34
CA ILE A 137 2.74 1.13 7.90
C ILE A 137 1.69 1.23 6.76
N PRO A 138 0.70 0.31 6.69
CA PRO A 138 -0.35 0.37 5.69
C PRO A 138 -1.42 1.43 6.04
N GLY A 139 -2.28 1.74 5.07
CA GLY A 139 -3.45 2.59 5.24
C GLY A 139 -4.75 1.83 5.52
N GLY A 140 -5.88 2.44 5.19
CA GLY A 140 -7.25 1.96 5.45
C GLY A 140 -7.91 2.70 6.62
N GLY A 141 -8.54 1.95 7.53
CA GLY A 141 -9.25 2.42 8.72
C GLY A 141 -8.37 3.04 9.82
N VAL A 142 -7.46 3.95 9.47
CA VAL A 142 -6.42 4.51 10.36
C VAL A 142 -6.97 5.33 11.53
N ASN A 143 -8.22 5.79 11.48
CA ASN A 143 -8.83 6.64 12.51
C ASN A 143 -8.76 6.05 13.93
N ALA A 144 -8.92 4.73 14.07
CA ALA A 144 -8.78 4.07 15.36
C ALA A 144 -7.33 4.06 15.85
N MET A 145 -6.36 3.93 14.94
CA MET A 145 -4.93 3.94 15.24
C MET A 145 -4.46 5.34 15.66
N LEU A 146 -4.92 6.39 14.97
CA LEU A 146 -4.60 7.78 15.29
C LEU A 146 -5.04 8.18 16.71
N ARG A 147 -6.16 7.63 17.20
CA ARG A 147 -6.63 7.85 18.57
C ARG A 147 -5.93 6.98 19.62
N ASN A 148 -5.20 5.94 19.20
CA ASN A 148 -4.55 5.00 20.10
C ASN A 148 -3.10 5.44 20.38
N LYS A 149 -2.91 6.11 21.51
CA LYS A 149 -1.58 6.59 21.95
C LYS A 149 -0.53 5.49 22.06
N THR A 150 -0.92 4.27 22.42
CA THR A 150 0.00 3.12 22.49
C THR A 150 0.53 2.76 21.11
N VAL A 151 -0.33 2.79 20.07
CA VAL A 151 0.08 2.54 18.69
C VAL A 151 1.02 3.65 18.21
N ILE A 152 0.66 4.92 18.41
CA ILE A 152 1.47 6.06 17.97
C ILE A 152 2.86 6.04 18.64
N GLU A 153 2.94 5.83 19.95
CA GLU A 153 4.21 5.76 20.66
C GLU A 153 5.05 4.56 20.22
N TRP A 154 4.42 3.41 19.98
CA TRP A 154 5.11 2.24 19.44
C TRP A 154 5.66 2.52 18.04
N VAL A 155 4.85 3.11 17.14
CA VAL A 155 5.30 3.46 15.78
C VAL A 155 6.46 4.44 15.86
N LYS A 156 6.38 5.46 16.71
CA LYS A 156 7.45 6.44 16.91
C LYS A 156 8.75 5.75 17.35
N THR A 157 8.68 4.92 18.40
CA THR A 157 9.85 4.21 18.94
C THR A 157 10.49 3.30 17.89
N ARG A 158 9.68 2.53 17.15
CA ARG A 158 10.18 1.63 16.09
C ARG A 158 10.74 2.41 14.91
N ALA A 159 10.07 3.48 14.49
CA ALA A 159 10.51 4.33 13.40
C ALA A 159 11.82 5.07 13.73
N GLU A 160 12.03 5.52 14.97
CA GLU A 160 13.28 6.12 15.41
C GLU A 160 14.45 5.13 15.36
N ALA A 161 14.23 3.88 15.79
CA ALA A 161 15.24 2.82 15.76
C ALA A 161 15.49 2.20 14.37
N ALA A 162 14.50 2.25 13.48
CA ALA A 162 14.60 1.66 12.14
C ALA A 162 15.62 2.38 11.25
N GLU A 163 16.21 1.63 10.31
CA GLU A 163 17.04 2.17 9.24
C GLU A 163 16.18 2.88 8.18
N MET A 164 15.04 2.28 7.81
CA MET A 164 14.04 2.88 6.94
C MET A 164 12.62 2.53 7.34
N VAL A 165 11.70 3.43 7.03
CA VAL A 165 10.27 3.29 7.33
C VAL A 165 9.48 3.57 6.05
N PHE A 166 8.50 2.71 5.79
CA PHE A 166 7.63 2.76 4.63
C PHE A 166 6.21 3.02 5.09
N SER A 167 5.49 3.92 4.43
CA SER A 167 4.04 4.05 4.61
C SER A 167 3.32 3.99 3.28
N VAL A 168 2.14 3.39 3.26
CA VAL A 168 1.28 3.32 2.07
C VAL A 168 -0.04 4.03 2.33
N CYS A 169 -0.57 4.71 1.32
CA CYS A 169 -1.88 5.36 1.38
C CYS A 169 -1.95 6.32 2.58
N ASN A 170 -3.07 6.33 3.30
CA ASN A 170 -3.24 7.14 4.51
C ASN A 170 -2.53 6.59 5.75
N GLY A 171 -1.71 5.52 5.63
CA GLY A 171 -0.75 5.14 6.68
C GLY A 171 0.25 6.25 6.99
N ALA A 172 0.47 7.18 6.05
CA ALA A 172 1.26 8.39 6.26
C ALA A 172 0.74 9.27 7.43
N PHE A 173 -0.58 9.26 7.72
CA PHE A 173 -1.13 10.00 8.87
C PHE A 173 -0.65 9.44 10.21
N ILE A 174 -0.54 8.11 10.33
CA ILE A 174 0.00 7.46 11.54
C ILE A 174 1.45 7.91 11.76
N LEU A 175 2.23 7.96 10.68
CA LEU A 175 3.62 8.42 10.76
C LEU A 175 3.72 9.93 11.03
N ALA A 176 2.84 10.75 10.46
CA ALA A 176 2.79 12.19 10.72
C ALA A 176 2.44 12.51 12.17
N GLU A 177 1.50 11.76 12.77
CA GLU A 177 1.07 11.88 14.16
C GLU A 177 2.22 11.68 15.17
N THR A 178 3.26 10.92 14.81
CA THR A 178 4.46 10.77 15.65
C THR A 178 5.33 12.03 15.73
N GLY A 179 5.12 12.99 14.82
CA GLY A 179 5.96 14.18 14.61
C GLY A 179 7.22 13.91 13.78
N LEU A 180 7.48 12.67 13.37
CA LEU A 180 8.71 12.30 12.65
C LEU A 180 8.77 12.82 11.20
N LEU A 181 7.63 13.23 10.63
CA LEU A 181 7.56 13.86 9.31
C LEU A 181 7.68 15.39 9.35
N ASP A 182 7.82 16.01 10.53
CA ASP A 182 8.00 17.47 10.66
C ASP A 182 9.19 17.96 9.83
N GLY A 183 8.94 18.87 8.90
CA GLY A 183 9.94 19.44 7.98
C GLY A 183 10.37 18.53 6.83
N LYS A 184 9.81 17.31 6.72
CA LYS A 184 10.15 16.31 5.71
C LYS A 184 9.15 16.29 4.57
N SER A 185 9.62 15.84 3.40
CA SER A 185 8.77 15.59 2.24
C SER A 185 7.98 14.29 2.42
N ALA A 186 6.68 14.30 2.11
CA ALA A 186 5.83 13.12 2.13
C ALA A 186 4.69 13.20 1.10
N THR A 187 3.99 12.09 0.86
CA THR A 187 2.75 11.99 0.10
C THR A 187 1.79 11.02 0.83
N THR A 188 0.53 10.97 0.41
CA THR A 188 -0.51 10.08 0.95
C THR A 188 -1.53 9.76 -0.15
N PHE A 189 -2.62 9.07 0.20
CA PHE A 189 -3.73 8.82 -0.71
C PHE A 189 -4.24 10.13 -1.33
N HIS A 190 -4.53 10.11 -2.64
CA HIS A 190 -4.76 11.34 -3.42
C HIS A 190 -5.88 12.23 -2.86
N SER A 191 -6.97 11.64 -2.33
CA SER A 191 -8.08 12.42 -1.77
C SER A 191 -7.80 12.99 -0.37
N LEU A 192 -6.68 12.61 0.26
CA LEU A 192 -6.32 12.97 1.63
C LEU A 192 -5.05 13.84 1.69
N LEU A 193 -4.53 14.28 0.55
CA LEU A 193 -3.33 15.15 0.49
C LEU A 193 -3.59 16.50 1.16
N ASP A 194 -4.75 17.10 0.89
CA ASP A 194 -5.17 18.38 1.49
C ASP A 194 -5.34 18.25 3.01
N ASP A 195 -5.89 17.13 3.47
CA ASP A 195 -6.04 16.83 4.89
C ASP A 195 -4.68 16.67 5.57
N LEU A 196 -3.72 15.97 4.94
CA LEU A 196 -2.38 15.80 5.48
C LEU A 196 -1.66 17.16 5.60
N GLU A 197 -1.76 18.01 4.58
CA GLU A 197 -1.15 19.36 4.58
C GLU A 197 -1.78 20.26 5.66
N ARG A 198 -3.11 20.21 5.81
CA ARG A 198 -3.84 21.01 6.79
C ARG A 198 -3.53 20.56 8.23
N ASP A 199 -3.60 19.27 8.48
CA ASP A 199 -3.54 18.72 9.84
C ASP A 199 -2.09 18.62 10.35
N TYR A 200 -1.12 18.51 9.44
CA TYR A 200 0.31 18.46 9.74
C TYR A 200 1.09 19.51 8.92
N PRO A 201 0.94 20.82 9.22
CA PRO A 201 1.44 21.92 8.37
C PRO A 201 2.97 22.03 8.27
N LYS A 202 3.71 21.27 9.06
CA LYS A 202 5.18 21.17 8.96
C LYS A 202 5.64 20.13 7.94
N VAL A 203 4.76 19.22 7.51
CA VAL A 203 5.05 18.23 6.49
C VAL A 203 5.01 18.91 5.13
N LYS A 204 6.02 18.65 4.30
CA LYS A 204 6.08 19.15 2.91
C LYS A 204 5.37 18.14 2.00
N VAL A 205 4.06 18.31 1.81
CA VAL A 205 3.24 17.37 1.05
C VAL A 205 3.47 17.53 -0.45
N HIS A 206 3.75 16.41 -1.15
CA HIS A 206 3.85 16.37 -2.62
C HIS A 206 2.58 15.74 -3.20
N PHE A 207 1.93 16.46 -4.10
CA PHE A 207 0.60 16.11 -4.60
C PHE A 207 0.63 15.25 -5.87
N ASP A 208 1.77 15.24 -6.57
CA ASP A 208 1.92 14.63 -7.89
C ASP A 208 2.78 13.36 -7.85
N ARG A 209 2.94 12.73 -6.68
CA ARG A 209 3.89 11.63 -6.48
C ARG A 209 3.23 10.33 -6.02
N ARG A 210 3.52 9.23 -6.73
CA ARG A 210 3.25 7.84 -6.33
C ARG A 210 4.01 7.49 -5.06
N TRP A 211 5.25 7.95 -4.92
CA TRP A 211 6.00 7.88 -3.67
C TRP A 211 6.97 9.04 -3.52
N VAL A 212 7.30 9.34 -2.27
CA VAL A 212 8.27 10.36 -1.88
C VAL A 212 9.27 9.72 -0.94
N ASP A 213 10.55 9.80 -1.32
CA ASP A 213 11.67 9.37 -0.50
C ASP A 213 12.35 10.60 0.10
N ASN A 214 12.42 10.67 1.43
CA ASN A 214 13.10 11.74 2.15
C ASN A 214 14.37 11.26 2.90
N GLY A 215 14.92 10.12 2.47
CA GLY A 215 16.06 9.45 3.07
C GLY A 215 15.61 8.25 3.89
N LYS A 216 15.10 8.53 5.09
CA LYS A 216 14.69 7.50 6.08
C LYS A 216 13.24 7.06 5.91
N TYR A 217 12.34 7.97 5.54
CA TYR A 217 10.92 7.67 5.35
C TYR A 217 10.60 7.68 3.85
N ILE A 218 9.95 6.62 3.39
CA ILE A 218 9.38 6.55 2.05
C ILE A 218 7.87 6.39 2.19
N THR A 219 7.14 7.45 1.86
CA THR A 219 5.68 7.46 1.89
C THR A 219 5.17 7.28 0.47
N SER A 220 4.18 6.41 0.24
CA SER A 220 3.51 6.27 -1.04
C SER A 220 2.06 6.70 -0.99
N ALA A 221 1.53 7.04 -2.17
CA ALA A 221 0.13 7.35 -2.39
C ALA A 221 -0.73 6.07 -2.30
N GLY A 222 -1.85 6.02 -3.02
CA GLY A 222 -2.79 4.90 -2.90
C GLY A 222 -2.27 3.56 -3.39
N ILE A 223 -2.59 2.51 -2.63
CA ILE A 223 -2.69 1.09 -3.00
C ILE A 223 -1.57 0.61 -3.95
N ALA A 224 -1.79 0.66 -5.27
CA ALA A 224 -0.81 0.23 -6.27
C ALA A 224 0.52 1.01 -6.21
N SER A 225 0.50 2.25 -5.72
CA SER A 225 1.70 3.06 -5.51
C SER A 225 2.59 2.48 -4.42
N GLY A 226 2.02 1.78 -3.42
CA GLY A 226 2.78 1.03 -2.41
C GLY A 226 3.56 -0.15 -3.01
N LEU A 227 2.96 -0.83 -3.99
CA LEU A 227 3.61 -1.92 -4.72
C LEU A 227 4.80 -1.38 -5.55
N ASP A 228 4.61 -0.34 -6.36
CA ASP A 228 5.73 0.28 -7.11
C ASP A 228 6.82 0.85 -6.18
N MET A 229 6.42 1.48 -5.06
CA MET A 229 7.34 1.99 -4.05
C MET A 229 8.20 0.89 -3.44
N SER A 230 7.64 -0.31 -3.23
CA SER A 230 8.41 -1.43 -2.68
C SER A 230 9.52 -1.91 -3.62
N PHE A 231 9.30 -1.88 -4.94
CA PHE A 231 10.37 -2.15 -5.92
C PHE A 231 11.44 -1.05 -5.90
N TYR A 232 11.03 0.22 -5.80
CA TYR A 232 11.97 1.33 -5.62
C TYR A 232 12.81 1.15 -4.34
N ALA A 233 12.20 0.72 -3.24
CA ALA A 233 12.89 0.45 -1.98
C ALA A 233 13.86 -0.74 -2.11
N VAL A 234 13.47 -1.82 -2.79
CA VAL A 234 14.36 -2.95 -3.12
C VAL A 234 15.54 -2.48 -3.97
N GLN A 235 15.31 -1.63 -4.98
CA GLN A 235 16.39 -1.05 -5.77
C GLN A 235 17.37 -0.27 -4.88
N LYS A 236 16.85 0.55 -3.97
CA LYS A 236 17.67 1.36 -3.05
C LYS A 236 18.50 0.50 -2.09
N LEU A 237 17.94 -0.62 -1.62
CA LEU A 237 18.56 -1.50 -0.63
C LEU A 237 19.51 -2.54 -1.23
N PHE A 238 19.11 -3.15 -2.33
CA PHE A 238 19.71 -4.38 -2.85
C PHE A 238 20.14 -4.26 -4.32
N GLY A 239 19.94 -3.08 -4.93
CA GLY A 239 20.32 -2.80 -6.31
C GLY A 239 19.19 -3.06 -7.32
N LYS A 240 19.32 -2.43 -8.49
CA LYS A 240 18.29 -2.42 -9.53
C LYS A 240 17.96 -3.82 -10.08
N ASP A 241 18.96 -4.65 -10.31
CA ASP A 241 18.78 -6.01 -10.82
C ASP A 241 17.89 -6.86 -9.91
N ARG A 242 17.95 -6.63 -8.59
CA ARG A 242 17.08 -7.32 -7.62
C ARG A 242 15.63 -6.86 -7.75
N ALA A 243 15.39 -5.56 -7.89
CA ALA A 243 14.04 -5.04 -8.09
C ALA A 243 13.43 -5.53 -9.42
N GLU A 244 14.18 -5.44 -10.52
CA GLU A 244 13.72 -5.91 -11.84
C GLU A 244 13.55 -7.44 -11.87
N GLY A 245 14.45 -8.19 -11.22
CA GLY A 245 14.36 -9.63 -11.07
C GLY A 245 13.11 -10.05 -10.29
N THR A 246 12.80 -9.39 -9.17
CA THR A 246 11.56 -9.63 -8.43
C THR A 246 10.33 -9.27 -9.27
N ALA A 247 10.34 -8.14 -9.97
CA ALA A 247 9.21 -7.73 -10.82
C ALA A 247 8.95 -8.75 -11.94
N GLY A 248 10.02 -9.22 -12.59
CA GLY A 248 9.95 -10.28 -13.60
C GLY A 248 9.49 -11.63 -13.03
N HIS A 249 9.91 -11.98 -11.81
CA HIS A 249 9.49 -13.22 -11.15
C HIS A 249 8.00 -13.27 -10.85
N ILE A 250 7.42 -12.15 -10.39
CA ILE A 250 5.98 -12.05 -10.08
C ILE A 250 5.14 -11.56 -11.27
N GLU A 251 5.75 -11.45 -12.46
CA GLU A 251 5.11 -10.99 -13.70
C GLU A 251 4.45 -9.60 -13.58
N TYR A 252 5.02 -8.72 -12.77
CA TYR A 252 4.51 -7.37 -12.54
C TYR A 252 5.21 -6.35 -13.43
N TYR A 253 4.41 -5.49 -14.08
CA TYR A 253 4.93 -4.33 -14.79
C TYR A 253 5.22 -3.20 -13.79
N TRP A 254 6.47 -3.11 -13.34
CA TRP A 254 6.90 -2.08 -12.41
C TRP A 254 6.93 -0.69 -13.05
N ASN A 255 6.07 0.21 -12.57
CA ASN A 255 6.10 1.61 -12.98
C ASN A 255 7.18 2.38 -12.19
N GLN A 256 8.26 2.72 -12.87
CA GLN A 256 9.40 3.44 -12.29
C GLN A 256 9.21 4.96 -12.23
N ASP A 257 8.17 5.52 -12.86
CA ASP A 257 7.91 6.96 -12.77
C ASP A 257 7.23 7.29 -11.44
N PRO A 258 7.88 8.06 -10.56
CA PRO A 258 7.28 8.46 -9.30
C PRO A 258 6.13 9.45 -9.49
N LYS A 259 5.84 9.95 -10.69
CA LYS A 259 4.68 10.82 -10.92
C LYS A 259 3.37 10.03 -10.88
N VAL A 260 2.39 10.55 -10.16
CA VAL A 260 1.04 9.98 -10.16
C VAL A 260 0.31 10.44 -11.43
N THR A 261 -0.27 9.50 -12.17
CA THR A 261 -1.31 9.83 -13.14
C THR A 261 -2.57 10.15 -12.35
N ILE A 262 -2.98 11.42 -12.34
CA ILE A 262 -4.26 11.83 -11.75
C ILE A 262 -5.37 11.24 -12.62
N HIS A 263 -6.09 10.25 -12.08
CA HIS A 263 -7.24 9.67 -12.76
C HIS A 263 -8.44 10.60 -12.58
N ALA A 264 -9.27 10.73 -13.62
CA ALA A 264 -10.51 11.50 -13.56
C ALA A 264 -11.31 11.22 -12.29
N ARG A 265 -11.50 9.94 -11.91
CA ARG A 265 -12.19 9.56 -10.66
C ARG A 265 -11.71 10.31 -9.42
N SER A 266 -10.40 10.52 -9.28
CA SER A 266 -9.79 11.15 -8.09
C SER A 266 -10.09 12.65 -7.97
N LEU A 267 -10.61 13.27 -9.03
CA LEU A 267 -10.98 14.69 -9.07
C LEU A 267 -12.50 14.90 -8.92
N LEU A 268 -13.27 13.82 -8.72
CA LEU A 268 -14.67 13.97 -8.43
C LEU A 268 -14.82 14.73 -7.10
N PRO A 269 -15.65 15.79 -7.07
CA PRO A 269 -15.94 16.52 -5.85
C PRO A 269 -16.57 15.60 -4.79
N ASP A 270 -16.11 15.74 -3.55
CA ASP A 270 -16.74 15.08 -2.40
C ASP A 270 -18.14 15.67 -2.18
N MET A 271 -19.15 14.80 -2.23
CA MET A 271 -20.56 15.17 -2.14
C MET A 271 -21.11 14.76 -0.78
N ASP A 272 -21.02 15.67 0.20
CA ASP A 272 -21.59 15.44 1.52
C ASP A 272 -23.11 15.60 1.48
N PHE A 273 -23.88 14.59 1.88
CA PHE A 273 -25.34 14.69 2.00
C PHE A 273 -25.80 14.59 3.46
N PRO A 274 -26.96 15.16 3.82
CA PRO A 274 -27.53 15.00 5.16
C PRO A 274 -27.79 13.53 5.52
N GLU A 275 -27.77 13.24 6.82
CA GLU A 275 -28.13 11.92 7.35
C GLU A 275 -29.53 11.48 6.86
N GLY A 276 -29.66 10.21 6.50
CA GLY A 276 -30.89 9.67 5.90
C GLY A 276 -31.04 9.91 4.39
N THR A 277 -30.01 10.46 3.73
CA THR A 277 -29.94 10.47 2.26
C THR A 277 -29.53 9.10 1.74
N ASP A 278 -30.24 8.62 0.72
CA ASP A 278 -29.89 7.37 0.03
C ASP A 278 -29.47 7.66 -1.41
N PHE A 279 -28.38 7.07 -1.87
CA PHE A 279 -27.89 7.20 -3.23
C PHE A 279 -27.65 5.82 -3.84
N GLU A 280 -28.55 5.43 -4.73
CA GLU A 280 -28.45 4.19 -5.48
C GLU A 280 -27.71 4.48 -6.80
N ALA A 281 -26.40 4.22 -6.82
CA ALA A 281 -25.60 4.37 -8.03
C ALA A 281 -26.07 3.37 -9.12
N THR A 282 -26.48 3.90 -10.27
CA THR A 282 -26.77 3.11 -11.48
C THR A 282 -25.57 3.02 -12.40
N THR A 283 -24.62 3.94 -12.29
CA THR A 283 -23.38 3.95 -13.05
C THR A 283 -22.28 4.57 -12.21
N ASP A 284 -21.12 3.93 -12.21
CA ASP A 284 -19.88 4.47 -11.65
C ASP A 284 -18.72 3.94 -12.51
N THR A 285 -18.50 4.56 -13.66
CA THR A 285 -17.59 4.07 -14.69
C THR A 285 -16.75 5.19 -15.31
N GLY A 286 -15.57 4.81 -15.82
CA GLY A 286 -14.66 5.73 -16.49
C GLY A 286 -13.28 5.13 -16.74
N ASP A 287 -12.34 5.99 -17.09
CA ASP A 287 -10.93 5.71 -17.31
C ASP A 287 -10.04 6.81 -16.69
N ALA A 288 -8.77 6.91 -17.11
CA ALA A 288 -7.85 7.92 -16.58
C ALA A 288 -8.23 9.37 -16.96
N GLY A 289 -8.86 9.58 -18.11
CA GLY A 289 -9.23 10.89 -18.64
C GLY A 289 -10.73 11.18 -18.59
N HIS A 290 -11.58 10.26 -18.17
CA HIS A 290 -13.02 10.47 -18.11
C HIS A 290 -13.63 9.70 -16.94
N TRP A 291 -14.58 10.30 -16.22
CA TRP A 291 -15.36 9.57 -15.23
C TRP A 291 -16.80 10.05 -15.18
N ARG A 292 -17.73 9.12 -14.98
CA ARG A 292 -19.17 9.40 -14.83
C ARG A 292 -19.78 8.58 -13.69
N ILE A 293 -20.46 9.29 -12.80
CA ILE A 293 -21.35 8.72 -11.79
C ILE A 293 -22.79 9.11 -12.14
N GLU A 294 -23.70 8.16 -12.08
CA GLU A 294 -25.14 8.36 -12.21
C GLU A 294 -25.85 7.52 -11.15
N GLY A 295 -26.93 8.06 -10.59
CA GLY A 295 -27.75 7.30 -9.66
C GLY A 295 -29.03 7.99 -9.27
N ILE A 296 -29.81 7.31 -8.44
CA ILE A 296 -31.04 7.85 -7.86
C ILE A 296 -30.75 8.31 -6.44
N LEU A 297 -30.87 9.61 -6.22
CA LEU A 297 -30.76 10.25 -4.93
C LEU A 297 -32.15 10.39 -4.30
N THR A 298 -32.34 9.83 -3.11
CA THR A 298 -33.56 9.98 -2.30
C THR A 298 -33.26 10.87 -1.09
N LEU A 299 -33.96 11.99 -1.01
CA LEU A 299 -33.64 13.10 -0.10
C LEU A 299 -34.90 13.95 0.11
N PRO A 300 -35.29 14.28 1.36
CA PRO A 300 -36.48 15.07 1.68
C PRO A 300 -36.28 16.58 1.40
N LYS A 301 -35.76 16.92 0.22
CA LYS A 301 -35.58 18.29 -0.27
C LYS A 301 -36.34 18.49 -1.57
N THR A 302 -36.63 19.75 -1.88
CA THR A 302 -37.09 20.20 -3.20
C THR A 302 -35.94 20.14 -4.21
N HIS A 303 -36.29 20.22 -5.49
CA HIS A 303 -35.30 20.26 -6.57
C HIS A 303 -34.36 21.48 -6.44
N GLU A 304 -34.89 22.63 -6.06
CA GLU A 304 -34.11 23.86 -5.87
C GLU A 304 -33.11 23.74 -4.72
N GLU A 305 -33.54 23.18 -3.57
CA GLU A 305 -32.67 22.94 -2.43
C GLU A 305 -31.57 21.92 -2.75
N LEU A 306 -31.87 20.87 -3.53
CA LEU A 306 -30.87 19.93 -4.01
C LEU A 306 -29.86 20.63 -4.93
N ARG A 307 -30.31 21.42 -5.91
CA ARG A 307 -29.42 22.14 -6.82
C ARG A 307 -28.53 23.14 -6.09
N ALA A 308 -29.07 23.83 -5.08
CA ALA A 308 -28.28 24.71 -4.22
C ALA A 308 -27.22 23.93 -3.43
N HIS A 309 -27.59 22.78 -2.88
CA HIS A 309 -26.67 21.90 -2.15
C HIS A 309 -25.54 21.37 -3.03
N LEU A 310 -25.85 20.82 -4.20
CA LEU A 310 -24.86 20.35 -5.18
C LEU A 310 -23.92 21.47 -5.60
N GLY A 311 -24.46 22.66 -5.92
CA GLY A 311 -23.65 23.82 -6.27
C GLY A 311 -22.71 24.26 -5.14
N ALA A 312 -23.14 24.19 -3.89
CA ALA A 312 -22.29 24.48 -2.73
C ALA A 312 -21.17 23.44 -2.57
N GLN A 313 -21.46 22.14 -2.77
CA GLN A 313 -20.45 21.08 -2.74
C GLN A 313 -19.42 21.25 -3.86
N MET A 314 -19.84 21.58 -5.08
CA MET A 314 -18.92 21.87 -6.18
C MET A 314 -17.95 23.01 -5.81
N VAL A 315 -18.46 24.13 -5.29
CA VAL A 315 -17.64 25.28 -4.87
C VAL A 315 -16.72 24.92 -3.71
N LYS A 316 -17.21 24.14 -2.73
CA LYS A 316 -16.40 23.61 -1.61
C LYS A 316 -15.20 22.83 -2.13
N ASN A 317 -15.40 22.04 -3.19
CA ASN A 317 -14.36 21.26 -3.88
C ASN A 317 -13.61 22.07 -4.96
N GLN A 318 -13.62 23.41 -4.88
CA GLN A 318 -12.89 24.33 -5.76
C GLN A 318 -13.32 24.34 -7.24
N TRP A 319 -14.42 23.68 -7.58
CA TRP A 319 -15.02 23.78 -8.90
C TRP A 319 -15.72 25.12 -9.08
N LYS A 320 -15.55 25.73 -10.25
CA LYS A 320 -16.14 27.03 -10.60
C LYS A 320 -17.20 26.83 -11.69
N PRO A 321 -18.38 27.46 -11.58
CA PRO A 321 -19.38 27.37 -12.64
C PRO A 321 -18.84 28.07 -13.90
N THR A 322 -19.03 27.46 -15.08
CA THR A 322 -18.63 28.11 -16.35
C THR A 322 -19.58 29.24 -16.73
N LYS A 323 -20.84 29.16 -16.31
CA LYS A 323 -21.86 30.20 -16.47
C LYS A 323 -22.92 30.11 -15.38
N GLY A 324 -23.46 31.27 -14.99
CA GLY A 324 -24.57 31.36 -14.03
C GLY A 324 -24.13 31.24 -12.57
N LYS A 325 -25.12 31.21 -11.67
CA LYS A 325 -24.89 31.04 -10.23
C LYS A 325 -24.64 29.56 -9.89
N PRO A 326 -23.86 29.24 -8.83
CA PRO A 326 -23.60 27.86 -8.40
C PRO A 326 -24.84 26.97 -8.28
N ASN A 327 -25.95 27.50 -7.77
CA ASN A 327 -27.22 26.77 -7.61
C ASN A 327 -27.99 26.50 -8.93
N GLN A 328 -27.52 27.04 -10.06
CA GLN A 328 -28.13 26.87 -11.38
C GLN A 328 -27.17 26.26 -12.38
N ALA A 329 -25.86 26.25 -12.10
CA ALA A 329 -24.83 25.80 -13.02
C ALA A 329 -24.88 24.28 -13.26
N GLU A 330 -24.95 23.90 -14.54
CA GLU A 330 -24.74 22.50 -14.96
C GLU A 330 -23.30 22.23 -15.35
N HIS A 331 -22.58 23.24 -15.85
CA HIS A 331 -21.24 23.11 -16.38
C HIS A 331 -20.24 23.79 -15.46
N TRP A 332 -19.16 23.10 -15.18
CA TRP A 332 -18.16 23.46 -14.18
C TRP A 332 -16.76 23.31 -14.76
N GLN A 333 -15.82 24.03 -14.18
CA GLN A 333 -14.41 23.95 -14.51
C GLN A 333 -13.58 23.90 -13.23
N PHE A 334 -12.49 23.17 -13.30
CA PHE A 334 -11.53 23.00 -12.23
C PHE A 334 -10.14 23.02 -12.84
N GLU A 335 -9.18 23.61 -12.16
CA GLU A 335 -7.78 23.52 -12.53
C GLU A 335 -7.11 22.69 -11.44
N ASP A 336 -6.57 21.53 -11.82
CA ASP A 336 -5.87 20.71 -10.85
C ASP A 336 -4.53 21.35 -10.47
N ARG A 337 -3.91 20.83 -9.41
CA ARG A 337 -2.62 21.36 -8.93
C ARG A 337 -1.48 21.18 -9.94
N ALA A 338 -1.64 20.36 -10.98
CA ALA A 338 -0.69 20.22 -12.07
C ALA A 338 -0.91 21.27 -13.19
N GLY A 339 -1.88 22.18 -13.02
CA GLY A 339 -2.25 23.20 -14.01
C GLY A 339 -3.07 22.65 -15.17
N GLN A 340 -3.53 21.39 -15.10
CA GLN A 340 -4.41 20.83 -16.10
C GLN A 340 -5.83 21.30 -15.83
N SER A 341 -6.46 21.86 -16.86
CA SER A 341 -7.86 22.27 -16.81
C SER A 341 -8.77 21.07 -17.03
N TRP A 342 -9.79 20.97 -16.19
CA TRP A 342 -10.86 19.98 -16.24
C TRP A 342 -12.21 20.67 -16.44
N GLN A 343 -13.12 19.94 -17.08
CA GLN A 343 -14.51 20.32 -17.22
C GLN A 343 -15.39 19.25 -16.59
N GLY A 344 -16.47 19.70 -15.97
CA GLY A 344 -17.43 18.85 -15.30
C GLY A 344 -18.85 19.22 -15.66
N ARG A 345 -19.74 18.23 -15.67
CA ARG A 345 -21.17 18.42 -15.85
C ARG A 345 -21.91 17.75 -14.71
N ILE A 346 -22.75 18.52 -14.01
CA ILE A 346 -23.62 18.03 -12.94
C ILE A 346 -25.08 18.33 -13.24
N GLN A 347 -25.89 17.28 -13.27
CA GLN A 347 -27.32 17.37 -13.53
C GLN A 347 -28.08 16.69 -12.40
N ALA A 348 -29.26 17.24 -12.10
CA ALA A 348 -30.19 16.64 -11.17
C ALA A 348 -31.59 16.85 -11.73
N GLU A 349 -32.32 15.77 -12.01
CA GLU A 349 -33.66 15.82 -12.61
C GLU A 349 -34.66 15.13 -11.67
N PRO A 350 -35.81 15.74 -11.37
CA PRO A 350 -36.84 15.09 -10.56
C PRO A 350 -37.39 13.85 -11.28
N VAL A 351 -37.37 12.70 -10.61
CA VAL A 351 -37.97 11.44 -11.11
C VAL A 351 -39.11 10.94 -10.22
N GLY A 352 -39.34 11.61 -9.10
CA GLY A 352 -40.44 11.34 -8.17
C GLY A 352 -40.43 12.31 -7.01
N ARG A 353 -41.38 12.16 -6.08
CA ARG A 353 -41.37 12.94 -4.84
C ARG A 353 -40.11 12.57 -4.05
N HIS A 354 -39.26 13.57 -3.75
CA HIS A 354 -38.01 13.40 -3.03
C HIS A 354 -37.00 12.46 -3.70
N ARG A 355 -37.16 12.19 -5.00
CA ARG A 355 -36.27 11.32 -5.79
C ARG A 355 -35.76 12.06 -7.00
N PHE A 356 -34.44 12.04 -7.17
CA PHE A 356 -33.75 12.77 -8.22
C PHE A 356 -32.78 11.84 -8.94
N LYS A 357 -32.82 11.85 -10.27
CA LYS A 357 -31.74 11.29 -11.06
C LYS A 357 -30.59 12.30 -11.07
N VAL A 358 -29.46 11.93 -10.48
CA VAL A 358 -28.28 12.78 -10.39
C VAL A 358 -27.19 12.18 -11.26
N SER A 359 -26.55 13.01 -12.08
CA SER A 359 -25.37 12.63 -12.85
C SER A 359 -24.24 13.64 -12.64
N LEU A 360 -23.02 13.13 -12.56
CA LEU A 360 -21.79 13.89 -12.49
C LEU A 360 -20.77 13.27 -13.43
N GLU A 361 -20.26 14.06 -14.35
CA GLU A 361 -19.31 13.64 -15.37
C GLU A 361 -18.14 14.62 -15.41
N ILE A 362 -16.91 14.12 -15.49
CA ILE A 362 -15.71 14.96 -15.56
C ILE A 362 -14.69 14.44 -16.58
N GLN A 363 -13.96 15.36 -17.21
CA GLN A 363 -12.89 15.06 -18.18
C GLN A 363 -11.95 16.27 -18.33
N PRO A 364 -10.71 16.10 -18.82
CA PRO A 364 -9.83 17.21 -19.17
C PRO A 364 -10.50 18.10 -20.22
N LYS A 365 -10.27 19.42 -20.11
CA LYS A 365 -10.49 20.30 -21.26
C LYS A 365 -9.42 19.99 -22.29
N SER A 366 -9.84 19.64 -23.51
CA SER A 366 -8.94 19.64 -24.66
C SER A 366 -8.29 21.02 -24.78
N ARG A 367 -6.96 21.05 -24.92
CA ARG A 367 -6.19 22.29 -25.09
C ARG A 367 -6.60 23.04 -26.35
#